data_AF-A0A8D8HPF6-F1
#
_entry.id   AF-A0A8D8HPF6-F1
#
_cell.length_a   1.000
_cell.length_b   1.000
_cell.length_c   1.000
_cell.angle_alpha   90.00
_cell.angle_beta   90.00
_cell.angle_gamma   90.00
#
_symmetry.space_group_name_H-M   'P 1'
#
loop_
_entity.id
_entity.type
_entity.pdbx_description
1 polymer ?
#
loop_
_entity_poly.entity_id
_entity_poly.type
_entity_poly.pdbx_seq_one_letter_code
_entity_poly.pdbx_strand_id
1 'polypeptide(L)'
;CWGLLKELDRNSKLNVPLLYLHRYLRLTPVFAALILFTVGFYQRIGDGPLWPVQQQFTTGNCEQYWWSALLYVQNYVNPNQLCIGHSWYLSVDMQLFLLSPLIIYP
;
A
#
# COMPACT_ATOMS: atom_id res chain seq x y z
N CYS A 1 15.94 2.64 2.05
CA CYS A 1 16.98 3.32 2.85
C CYS A 1 18.29 3.58 2.11
N TRP A 2 18.90 2.63 1.38
CA TRP A 2 20.21 2.86 0.76
C TRP A 2 20.27 4.02 -0.26
N GLY A 3 19.24 4.19 -1.10
CA GLY A 3 19.15 5.32 -2.03
C GLY A 3 19.05 6.69 -1.36
N LEU A 4 18.25 6.78 -0.28
CA LEU A 4 18.11 7.99 0.55
C LEU A 4 19.46 8.36 1.20
N LEU A 5 20.15 7.39 1.79
CA LEU A 5 21.46 7.60 2.43
C LEU A 5 22.51 8.07 1.42
N LYS A 6 22.46 7.55 0.19
CA LYS A 6 23.36 7.96 -0.90
C LYS A 6 23.06 9.36 -1.44
N GLU A 7 21.81 9.80 -1.40
CA GLU A 7 21.44 11.19 -1.73
C GLU A 7 21.78 12.17 -0.61
N LEU A 8 21.60 11.77 0.67
CA LEU A 8 22.10 12.50 1.85
C LEU A 8 23.62 12.73 1.77
N ASP A 9 24.38 11.68 1.46
CA ASP A 9 25.84 11.70 1.40
C ASP A 9 26.36 12.51 0.20
N ARG A 10 25.62 12.53 -0.92
CA ARG A 10 26.01 13.26 -2.12
C ARG A 10 25.53 14.72 -2.16
N ASN A 11 24.40 15.01 -1.55
CA ASN A 11 23.81 16.35 -1.49
C ASN A 11 23.35 16.64 -0.05
N SER A 12 23.93 17.65 0.61
CA SER A 12 23.43 18.14 1.91
C SER A 12 22.02 18.75 1.88
N LYS A 13 21.33 18.73 0.72
CA LYS A 13 19.96 19.20 0.54
C LYS A 13 19.10 18.06 -0.02
N LEU A 14 18.11 17.63 0.76
CA LEU A 14 17.10 16.67 0.30
C LEU A 14 15.79 17.36 -0.02
N ASN A 15 15.32 17.12 -1.23
CA ASN A 15 13.92 17.32 -1.58
C ASN A 15 13.13 16.11 -1.07
N VAL A 16 12.95 16.06 0.26
CA VAL A 16 12.14 15.05 0.97
C VAL A 16 10.79 14.76 0.28
N PRO A 17 9.98 15.76 -0.14
CA PRO A 17 8.73 15.49 -0.85
C PRO A 17 8.92 14.83 -2.24
N LEU A 18 9.99 15.16 -2.97
CA LEU A 18 10.26 14.57 -4.29
C LEU A 18 10.60 13.08 -4.17
N LEU A 19 11.35 12.73 -3.13
CA LEU A 19 11.70 11.34 -2.82
C LEU A 19 10.46 10.51 -2.46
N TYR A 20 9.56 11.06 -1.65
CA TYR A 20 8.27 10.43 -1.34
C TYR A 20 7.44 10.22 -2.61
N LEU A 21 7.33 11.25 -3.44
CA LEU A 21 6.57 11.19 -4.68
C LEU A 21 7.12 10.11 -5.63
N HIS A 22 8.45 10.03 -5.79
CA HIS A 22 9.08 8.99 -6.60
C HIS A 22 8.77 7.57 -6.10
N ARG A 23 8.84 7.36 -4.78
CA ARG A 23 8.55 6.06 -4.18
C ARG A 23 7.07 5.69 -4.34
N TYR A 24 6.18 6.65 -4.10
CA TYR A 24 4.75 6.49 -4.27
C TYR A 24 4.41 6.14 -5.73
N LEU A 25 4.87 6.94 -6.70
CA LEU A 25 4.63 6.68 -8.13
C LEU A 25 5.19 5.35 -8.64
N ARG A 26 6.18 4.76 -7.97
CA ARG A 26 6.71 3.44 -8.32
C ARG A 26 5.84 2.28 -7.80
N LEU A 27 5.35 2.38 -6.57
CA LEU A 27 4.63 1.30 -5.88
C LEU A 27 3.12 1.35 -6.11
N THR A 28 2.54 2.55 -6.10
CA THR A 28 1.11 2.79 -6.27
C THR A 28 0.53 2.22 -7.56
N PRO A 29 1.14 2.30 -8.77
CA PRO A 29 0.51 1.77 -9.98
C PRO A 29 0.35 0.25 -9.95
N VAL A 30 1.34 -0.47 -9.43
CA VAL A 30 1.26 -1.92 -9.26
C VAL A 30 0.20 -2.27 -8.22
N PHE A 31 0.15 -1.53 -7.12
CA PHE A 31 -0.81 -1.78 -6.06
C PHE A 31 -2.26 -1.46 -6.49
N ALA A 32 -2.45 -0.37 -7.25
CA ALA A 32 -3.72 -0.02 -7.87
C ALA A 32 -4.19 -1.11 -8.84
N ALA A 33 -3.28 -1.65 -9.66
CA ALA A 33 -3.60 -2.75 -10.58
C ALA A 33 -4.05 -4.01 -9.83
N LEU A 34 -3.42 -4.33 -8.70
CA LEU A 34 -3.84 -5.45 -7.85
C LEU A 34 -5.24 -5.22 -7.26
N ILE A 35 -5.53 -4.01 -6.77
CA ILE A 35 -6.85 -3.66 -6.24
C ILE A 35 -7.92 -3.78 -7.34
N LEU A 36 -7.65 -3.24 -8.54
CA LEU A 36 -8.55 -3.35 -9.69
C LEU A 36 -8.78 -4.81 -10.11
N PHE A 37 -7.73 -5.63 -10.07
CA PHE A 37 -7.84 -7.06 -10.32
C PHE A 37 -8.70 -7.75 -9.26
N THR A 38 -8.51 -7.41 -7.99
CA THR A 38 -9.30 -7.98 -6.88
C THR A 38 -10.78 -7.61 -6.99
N VAL A 39 -11.11 -6.37 -7.33
CA VAL A 39 -12.51 -5.95 -7.48
C VAL A 39 -13.14 -6.48 -8.77
N GLY A 40 -12.43 -6.42 -9.90
CA GLY A 40 -13.00 -6.72 -11.21
C GLY A 40 -12.91 -8.18 -11.66
N PHE A 41 -11.81 -8.88 -11.35
CA PHE A 41 -11.53 -10.21 -11.91
C PHE A 41 -11.62 -11.32 -10.88
N TYR A 42 -11.30 -11.06 -9.61
CA TYR A 42 -11.24 -12.09 -8.58
C TYR A 42 -12.55 -12.87 -8.43
N GLN A 43 -13.70 -12.22 -8.63
CA GLN A 43 -15.01 -12.88 -8.56
C GLN A 43 -15.17 -14.05 -9.55
N ARG A 44 -14.45 -14.05 -10.67
CA ARG A 44 -14.62 -14.99 -11.80
C ARG A 44 -13.55 -16.07 -11.91
N ILE A 45 -12.60 -16.11 -10.97
CA ILE A 45 -11.39 -16.94 -11.08
C ILE A 45 -11.57 -18.35 -10.51
N GLY A 46 -12.54 -18.56 -9.62
CA GLY A 46 -12.72 -19.83 -8.93
C GLY A 46 -14.16 -20.27 -8.93
N ASP A 47 -14.34 -21.58 -8.89
CA ASP A 47 -15.62 -22.24 -8.67
C ASP A 47 -15.42 -23.25 -7.53
N GLY A 48 -16.21 -23.12 -6.47
CA GLY A 48 -16.13 -24.00 -5.31
C GLY A 48 -17.14 -23.64 -4.22
N PRO A 49 -17.50 -24.59 -3.34
CA PRO A 49 -18.53 -24.38 -2.32
C PRO A 49 -18.16 -23.30 -1.29
N LEU A 50 -16.85 -23.11 -1.03
CA LEU A 50 -16.33 -22.06 -0.14
C LEU A 50 -16.01 -20.75 -0.88
N TRP A 51 -16.08 -20.75 -2.21
CA TRP A 51 -15.71 -19.59 -3.04
C TRP A 51 -16.57 -18.34 -2.75
N PRO A 52 -17.90 -18.43 -2.61
CA PRO A 52 -18.73 -17.25 -2.33
C PRO A 52 -18.37 -16.58 -1.00
N VAL A 53 -18.03 -17.37 0.01
CA VAL A 53 -17.63 -16.87 1.34
C VAL A 53 -16.30 -16.11 1.21
N GLN A 54 -15.30 -16.73 0.59
CA GLN A 54 -13.99 -16.09 0.38
C GLN A 54 -14.08 -14.83 -0.48
N GLN A 55 -14.90 -14.87 -1.53
CA GLN A 55 -15.17 -13.76 -2.41
C GLN A 55 -15.80 -12.59 -1.64
N GLN A 56 -16.76 -12.85 -0.75
CA GLN A 56 -17.39 -11.82 0.07
C GLN A 56 -16.39 -11.17 1.02
N PHE A 57 -15.53 -11.96 1.67
CA PHE A 57 -14.48 -11.44 2.56
C PHE A 57 -13.42 -10.62 1.84
N THR A 58 -13.05 -11.00 0.61
CA THR A 58 -11.96 -10.31 -0.11
C THR A 58 -12.49 -9.16 -0.96
N THR A 59 -13.46 -9.46 -1.82
CA THR A 59 -14.01 -8.49 -2.78
C THR A 59 -14.91 -7.47 -2.10
N GLY A 60 -15.78 -7.90 -1.18
CA GLY A 60 -16.67 -6.99 -0.46
C GLY A 60 -15.90 -5.98 0.40
N ASN A 61 -14.85 -6.44 1.10
CA ASN A 61 -13.97 -5.54 1.85
C ASN A 61 -13.18 -4.61 0.92
N CYS A 62 -12.69 -5.11 -0.23
CA CYS A 62 -12.02 -4.24 -1.21
C CYS A 62 -12.94 -3.19 -1.82
N GLU A 63 -14.18 -3.51 -2.18
CA GLU A 63 -15.12 -2.54 -2.75
C GLU A 63 -15.41 -1.37 -1.82
N GLN A 64 -15.41 -1.61 -0.50
CA GLN A 64 -15.63 -0.57 0.50
C GLN A 64 -14.35 0.19 0.89
N TYR A 65 -13.20 -0.50 0.94
CA TYR A 65 -11.95 0.02 1.50
C TYR A 65 -10.76 0.08 0.52
N TRP A 66 -11.00 0.00 -0.79
CA TRP A 66 -9.95 0.15 -1.81
C TRP A 66 -9.16 1.46 -1.66
N TRP A 67 -9.84 2.55 -1.30
CA TRP A 67 -9.24 3.87 -1.16
C TRP A 67 -8.27 3.93 0.02
N SER A 68 -8.59 3.27 1.14
CA SER A 68 -7.73 3.26 2.33
C SER A 68 -6.50 2.39 2.10
N ALA A 69 -6.63 1.33 1.28
CA ALA A 69 -5.50 0.58 0.77
C ALA A 69 -4.61 1.47 -0.12
N LEU A 70 -5.17 2.13 -1.15
CA LEU A 70 -4.43 2.98 -2.08
C LEU A 70 -3.66 4.13 -1.41
N LEU A 71 -4.20 4.67 -0.31
CA LEU A 71 -3.56 5.71 0.49
C LEU A 71 -2.61 5.17 1.57
N TYR A 72 -2.44 3.84 1.68
CA TYR A 72 -1.62 3.19 2.72
C TYR A 72 -2.06 3.49 4.16
N VAL A 73 -3.36 3.74 4.37
CA VAL A 73 -3.96 4.05 5.69
C VAL A 73 -4.89 2.96 6.22
N GLN A 74 -5.03 1.85 5.49
CA GLN A 74 -5.88 0.72 5.85
C GLN A 74 -5.64 0.16 7.26
N ASN A 75 -4.41 0.23 7.77
CA ASN A 75 -4.07 -0.24 9.12
C ASN A 75 -4.71 0.60 10.24
N TYR A 76 -5.01 1.87 9.97
CA TYR A 76 -5.63 2.78 10.94
C TYR A 76 -7.16 2.83 10.79
N VAL A 77 -7.64 2.79 9.54
CA VAL A 77 -9.06 2.93 9.23
C VAL A 77 -9.83 1.62 9.41
N ASN A 78 -9.25 0.51 8.95
CA ASN A 78 -9.94 -0.78 8.84
C ASN A 78 -9.01 -1.97 9.09
N PRO A 79 -8.42 -2.11 10.30
CA PRO A 79 -7.45 -3.16 10.61
C PRO A 79 -8.01 -4.58 10.46
N ASN A 80 -9.32 -4.76 10.69
CA ASN A 80 -10.00 -6.05 10.61
C ASN A 80 -10.63 -6.34 9.23
N GLN A 81 -10.66 -5.36 8.33
CA GLN A 81 -11.37 -5.44 7.03
C GLN A 81 -10.45 -4.96 5.91
N LEU A 82 -9.29 -5.59 5.80
CA LEU A 82 -8.28 -5.25 4.80
C LEU A 82 -8.75 -5.68 3.41
N CYS A 83 -8.54 -4.83 2.40
CA CYS A 83 -8.82 -5.16 1.00
C CYS A 83 -7.93 -6.34 0.53
N ILE A 84 -6.62 -6.20 0.68
CA ILE A 84 -5.64 -7.27 0.43
C ILE A 84 -4.98 -7.58 1.76
N GLY A 85 -5.12 -8.81 2.25
CA GLY A 85 -4.55 -9.21 3.54
C GLY A 85 -3.07 -8.84 3.65
N HIS A 86 -2.23 -9.25 2.69
CA HIS A 86 -0.79 -8.97 2.72
C HIS A 86 -0.39 -7.49 2.57
N SER A 87 -1.31 -6.59 2.15
CA SER A 87 -0.95 -5.18 1.95
C SER A 87 -0.84 -4.36 3.25
N TRP A 88 -1.18 -4.95 4.40
CA TRP A 88 -0.93 -4.35 5.71
C TRP A 88 0.54 -3.98 5.88
N TYR A 89 1.46 -4.86 5.45
CA TYR A 89 2.91 -4.65 5.55
C TYR A 89 3.37 -3.50 4.66
N LEU A 90 2.84 -3.43 3.44
CA LEU A 90 3.16 -2.36 2.50
C LEU A 90 2.73 -0.99 3.02
N SER A 91 1.60 -0.94 3.73
CA SER A 91 1.13 0.27 4.39
C SER A 91 2.05 0.71 5.52
N VAL A 92 2.52 -0.21 6.36
CA VAL A 92 3.51 0.07 7.41
C VAL A 92 4.83 0.57 6.82
N ASP A 93 5.32 -0.04 5.74
CA ASP A 93 6.56 0.37 5.08
C ASP A 93 6.52 1.81 4.52
N MET A 94 5.36 2.26 4.03
CA MET A 94 5.19 3.67 3.63
C MET A 94 5.15 4.63 4.82
N GLN A 95 4.49 4.23 5.91
CA GLN A 95 4.42 5.03 7.13
C GLN A 95 5.79 5.18 7.80
N LEU A 96 6.54 4.08 7.93
CA LEU A 96 7.90 4.09 8.47
C LEU A 96 8.85 4.94 7.62
N PHE A 97 8.68 4.91 6.29
CA PHE A 97 9.46 5.76 5.40
C PHE A 97 9.09 7.23 5.56
N LEU A 98 7.81 7.57 5.75
CA LEU A 98 7.35 8.92 6.05
C LEU A 98 7.95 9.45 7.37
N LEU A 99 8.12 8.57 8.36
CA LEU A 99 8.74 8.89 9.66
C LEU A 99 10.27 8.93 9.60
N SER A 100 10.91 8.31 8.61
CA SER A 100 12.37 8.20 8.53
C SER A 100 13.15 9.54 8.60
N PRO A 101 12.76 10.64 7.93
CA PRO A 101 13.51 11.90 8.03
C PRO A 101 13.40 12.56 9.41
N LEU A 102 12.32 12.34 10.16
CA LEU A 102 12.18 12.86 11.53
C LEU A 102 13.20 12.22 12.48
N ILE A 103 13.64 11.00 12.18
CA ILE A 103 14.63 10.28 12.99
C ILE A 103 16.06 10.66 12.56
N ILE A 104 16.28 10.90 11.26
CA ILE A 104 17.60 11.12 10.67
C ILE A 104 18.05 12.59 10.78
N TYR A 105 17.14 13.55 10.68
CA TYR A 105 17.42 14.97 10.79
C TYR A 105 16.81 15.48 12.12
N PRO A 106 17.62 15.67 13.19
CA PRO A 106 17.14 16.26 14.43
C PRO A 106 16.74 17.72 14.28
#